data_AF-A0A558D6H4-F1
#
_entry.id   AF-A0A558D6H4-F1
#
_cell.length_a   1.000
_cell.length_b   1.000
_cell.length_c   1.000
_cell.angle_alpha   90.00
_cell.angle_beta   90.00
_cell.angle_gamma   90.00
#
_symmetry.space_group_name_H-M   'P 1'
#
loop_
_entity.id
_entity.type
_entity.pdbx_description
1 polymer ?
#
loop_
_entity_poly.entity_id
_entity_poly.type
_entity_poly.pdbx_seq_one_letter_code
_entity_poly.pdbx_strand_id
1 'polypeptide(L)'
;MGESQLLAVVKRRFDDPEGVLAGYRDRFPGESPGALTTRITTDAFTESNRRLARAHRGAGNPVHGYEFAWRSPAFGGRLGACHCAELPFVFDRLDLPDLYGAKGLLGADPPDQELAKRMHTAWVGFVTHGDPGWPVGESRTFRTRKDQAPGPL
;
A
#
# COMPACT_ATOMS: atom_id res chain seq x y z
N MET A 1 14.92 -13.60 1.10
CA MET A 1 15.86 -12.46 0.98
C MET A 1 16.80 -12.49 2.16
N GLY A 2 18.12 -12.36 1.94
CA GLY A 2 19.15 -12.40 2.97
C GLY A 2 19.72 -11.03 3.34
N GLU A 3 20.63 -10.99 4.32
CA GLU A 3 21.24 -9.77 4.86
C GLU A 3 21.97 -8.90 3.82
N SER A 4 22.72 -9.52 2.90
CA SER A 4 23.41 -8.80 1.83
C SER A 4 22.44 -8.08 0.88
N GLN A 5 21.28 -8.69 0.60
CA GLN A 5 20.24 -8.10 -0.24
C GLN A 5 19.52 -6.95 0.47
N LEU A 6 19.23 -7.11 1.77
CA LEU A 6 18.68 -6.03 2.60
C LEU A 6 19.61 -4.81 2.57
N LEU A 7 20.90 -4.99 2.86
CA LEU A 7 21.87 -3.89 2.85
C LEU A 7 21.94 -3.21 1.48
N ALA A 8 21.93 -4.00 0.39
CA ALA A 8 21.93 -3.45 -0.97
C ALA A 8 20.68 -2.61 -1.29
N VAL A 9 19.50 -3.00 -0.78
CA VAL A 9 18.27 -2.21 -0.95
C VAL A 9 18.37 -0.88 -0.21
N VAL A 10 18.84 -0.89 1.04
CA VAL A 10 18.93 0.34 1.85
C VAL A 10 19.98 1.29 1.26
N LYS A 11 21.15 0.79 0.86
CA LYS A 11 22.22 1.59 0.22
C LYS A 11 21.79 2.33 -1.04
N ARG A 12 20.80 1.81 -1.78
CA ARG A 12 20.30 2.45 -3.00
C ARG A 12 19.39 3.65 -2.72
N ARG A 13 18.98 3.86 -1.47
CA ARG A 13 17.82 4.72 -1.15
C ARG A 13 18.08 5.68 -0.01
N PHE A 14 19.11 5.44 0.81
CA PHE A 14 19.44 6.24 1.98
C PHE A 14 20.93 6.52 2.04
N ASP A 15 21.27 7.74 2.45
CA ASP A 15 22.65 8.19 2.61
C ASP A 15 23.33 7.57 3.85
N ASP A 16 22.54 7.21 4.87
CA ASP A 16 22.98 6.50 6.08
C ASP A 16 22.28 5.12 6.20
N PRO A 17 22.71 4.12 5.42
CA PRO A 17 22.06 2.81 5.40
C PRO A 17 22.23 2.04 6.72
N GLU A 18 23.36 2.21 7.39
CA GLU A 18 23.67 1.55 8.65
C GLU A 18 22.81 2.10 9.80
N GLY A 19 22.67 3.43 9.91
CA GLY A 19 21.78 4.05 10.90
C GLY A 19 20.30 3.72 10.65
N VAL A 20 19.86 3.71 9.39
CA VAL A 20 18.51 3.25 9.03
C VAL A 20 18.30 1.81 9.48
N LEU A 21 19.21 0.89 9.15
CA LEU A 21 19.08 -0.51 9.55
C LEU A 21 19.08 -0.69 11.07
N ALA A 22 19.94 0.02 11.78
CA ALA A 22 19.97 0.00 13.24
C ALA A 22 18.62 0.43 13.84
N GLY A 23 18.05 1.54 13.37
CA GLY A 23 16.75 2.03 13.84
C GLY A 23 15.59 1.08 13.56
N TYR A 24 15.59 0.39 12.42
CA TYR A 24 14.56 -0.62 12.13
C TYR A 24 14.73 -1.89 12.95
N ARG A 25 15.97 -2.34 13.18
CA ARG A 25 16.23 -3.52 14.05
C ARG A 25 15.87 -3.27 15.50
N ASP A 26 16.10 -2.04 15.98
CA ASP A 26 15.69 -1.61 17.31
C ASP A 26 14.16 -1.60 17.47
N ARG A 27 13.44 -1.04 16.48
CA ARG A 27 11.97 -0.98 16.47
C ARG A 27 11.29 -2.34 16.22
N PHE A 28 11.95 -3.25 15.52
CA PHE A 28 11.40 -4.54 15.10
C PHE A 28 12.40 -5.68 15.40
N PRO A 29 12.68 -5.95 16.69
CA PRO A 29 13.68 -6.94 17.07
C PRO A 29 13.27 -8.33 16.59
N GLY A 30 14.21 -9.06 15.98
CA GLY A 30 14.00 -10.44 15.51
C GLY A 30 13.30 -10.56 14.15
N GLU A 31 12.92 -9.46 13.49
CA GLU A 31 12.37 -9.55 12.14
C GLU A 31 13.39 -10.02 11.11
N SER A 32 12.93 -10.88 10.19
CA SER A 32 13.77 -11.38 9.10
C SER A 32 14.24 -10.24 8.18
N PRO A 33 15.38 -10.40 7.46
CA PRO A 33 15.85 -9.40 6.51
C PRO A 33 14.83 -9.04 5.42
N GLY A 34 14.00 -10.02 5.01
CA GLY A 34 12.93 -9.79 4.05
C GLY A 34 11.80 -8.91 4.61
N ALA A 35 11.41 -9.11 5.88
CA ALA A 35 10.38 -8.31 6.52
C ALA A 35 10.87 -6.87 6.76
N LEU A 36 12.13 -6.71 7.20
CA LEU A 36 12.77 -5.39 7.29
C LEU A 36 12.85 -4.69 5.95
N THR A 37 13.19 -5.41 4.88
CA THR A 37 13.20 -4.84 3.52
C THR A 37 11.81 -4.30 3.16
N THR A 38 10.76 -5.11 3.33
CA THR A 38 9.38 -4.70 3.05
C THR A 38 9.01 -3.44 3.82
N ARG A 39 9.26 -3.41 5.14
CA ARG A 39 8.94 -2.25 5.99
C ARG A 39 9.67 -0.99 5.54
N ILE A 40 10.99 -1.07 5.35
CA ILE A 40 11.82 0.06 4.93
C ILE A 40 11.34 0.61 3.58
N THR A 41 11.06 -0.28 2.61
CA THR A 41 10.59 0.15 1.29
C THR A 41 9.18 0.77 1.34
N THR A 42 8.30 0.24 2.18
CA THR A 42 6.93 0.78 2.38
C THR A 42 6.97 2.16 3.03
N ASP A 43 7.76 2.34 4.08
CA ASP A 43 7.90 3.63 4.77
C ASP A 43 8.54 4.67 3.84
N ALA A 44 9.57 4.28 3.08
CA ALA A 44 10.18 5.16 2.08
C ALA A 44 9.17 5.61 1.01
N PHE A 45 8.41 4.66 0.44
CA PHE A 45 7.35 4.98 -0.53
C PHE A 45 6.29 5.91 0.08
N THR A 46 5.85 5.60 1.30
CA THR A 46 4.82 6.37 2.01
C THR A 46 5.27 7.80 2.29
N GLU A 47 6.48 7.99 2.81
CA GLU A 47 6.99 9.32 3.13
C GLU A 47 7.28 10.14 1.87
N SER A 48 7.76 9.52 0.78
CA SER A 48 7.91 10.20 -0.52
C SER A 48 6.57 10.73 -1.04
N ASN A 49 5.50 9.93 -0.99
CA ASN A 49 4.16 10.38 -1.38
C ASN A 49 3.64 11.52 -0.48
N ARG A 50 3.85 11.43 0.84
CA ARG A 50 3.48 12.50 1.78
C ARG A 50 4.24 13.80 1.51
N ARG A 51 5.54 13.73 1.20
CA ARG A 51 6.36 14.89 0.81
C ARG A 51 5.83 15.54 -0.46
N LEU A 52 5.53 14.75 -1.49
CA LEU A 52 4.95 15.25 -2.73
C LEU A 52 3.61 15.95 -2.47
N ALA A 53 2.72 15.31 -1.72
CA ALA A 53 1.43 15.89 -1.36
C ALA A 53 1.58 17.23 -0.58
N ARG A 54 2.51 17.30 0.39
CA ARG A 54 2.80 18.55 1.11
C ARG A 54 3.35 19.64 0.19
N ALA A 55 4.23 19.31 -0.74
CA ALA A 55 4.80 20.26 -1.70
C ALA A 55 3.71 20.83 -2.63
N HIS A 56 2.85 19.99 -3.19
CA HIS A 56 1.74 20.44 -4.04
C HIS A 56 0.76 21.35 -3.30
N ARG A 57 0.41 20.99 -2.05
CA ARG A 57 -0.45 21.86 -1.20
C ARG A 57 0.23 23.17 -0.85
N GLY A 58 1.52 23.16 -0.54
CA GLY A 58 2.30 24.38 -0.26
C GLY A 58 2.36 25.33 -1.46
N ALA A 59 2.25 24.80 -2.68
CA ALA A 59 2.12 25.58 -3.91
C ALA A 59 0.66 25.99 -4.25
N GLY A 60 -0.30 25.75 -3.34
CA GLY A 60 -1.70 26.15 -3.52
C GLY A 60 -2.55 25.19 -4.37
N ASN A 61 -2.03 24.00 -4.74
CA ASN A 61 -2.80 23.04 -5.53
C ASN A 61 -3.74 22.20 -4.66
N PRO A 62 -4.94 21.85 -5.15
CA PRO A 62 -5.78 20.86 -4.50
C PRO A 62 -5.11 19.48 -4.55
N VAL A 63 -5.07 18.79 -3.40
CA VAL A 63 -4.50 17.45 -3.27
C VAL A 63 -5.44 16.59 -2.45
N HIS A 64 -5.86 15.45 -3.00
CA HIS A 64 -6.59 14.40 -2.31
C HIS A 64 -5.68 13.20 -2.12
N GLY A 65 -5.59 12.67 -0.90
CA GLY A 65 -4.84 11.44 -0.63
C GLY A 65 -5.75 10.23 -0.45
N TYR A 66 -5.21 9.03 -0.66
CA TYR A 66 -5.82 7.82 -0.14
C TYR A 66 -4.75 6.78 0.25
N GLU A 67 -5.16 5.83 1.09
CA GLU A 67 -4.40 4.63 1.43
C GLU A 67 -5.22 3.40 1.07
N PHE A 68 -4.68 2.51 0.23
CA PHE A 68 -5.25 1.20 0.01
C PHE A 68 -4.69 0.23 1.05
N ALA A 69 -5.54 -0.24 1.95
CA ALA A 69 -5.16 -1.04 3.12
C ALA A 69 -5.87 -2.40 3.16
N TRP A 70 -6.48 -2.83 2.05
CA TRP A 70 -7.01 -4.18 1.91
C TRP A 70 -5.88 -5.20 1.84
N ARG A 71 -5.92 -6.24 2.67
CA ARG A 71 -4.89 -7.28 2.69
C ARG A 71 -5.33 -8.50 1.90
N SER A 72 -4.53 -8.88 0.91
CA SER A 72 -4.77 -10.07 0.12
C SER A 72 -4.63 -11.35 0.95
N PRO A 73 -5.57 -12.31 0.84
CA PRO A 73 -5.44 -13.64 1.43
C PRO A 73 -4.48 -14.55 0.64
N ALA A 74 -4.03 -14.14 -0.55
CA ALA A 74 -3.08 -14.91 -1.35
C ALA A 74 -1.79 -15.22 -0.58
N PHE A 75 -1.16 -16.36 -0.89
CA PHE A 75 0.06 -16.83 -0.25
C PHE A 75 -0.04 -16.89 1.29
N GLY A 76 -1.21 -17.27 1.81
CA GLY A 76 -1.45 -17.36 3.26
C GLY A 76 -1.45 -16.00 3.95
N GLY A 77 -1.94 -14.95 3.28
CA GLY A 77 -2.02 -13.60 3.85
C GLY A 77 -0.69 -12.82 3.90
N ARG A 78 0.38 -13.39 3.34
CA ARG A 78 1.73 -12.82 3.42
C ARG A 78 1.94 -11.61 2.51
N LEU A 79 1.10 -11.42 1.49
CA LEU A 79 1.20 -10.27 0.59
C LEU A 79 0.75 -8.96 1.26
N GLY A 80 -0.24 -9.01 2.16
CA GLY A 80 -0.84 -7.79 2.70
C GLY A 80 -1.47 -6.92 1.61
N ALA A 81 -1.42 -5.60 1.77
CA ALA A 81 -1.79 -4.63 0.73
C ALA A 81 -0.61 -4.41 -0.23
N CYS A 82 -0.24 -5.45 -0.99
CA CYS A 82 0.95 -5.40 -1.82
C CYS A 82 0.78 -4.45 -3.02
N HIS A 83 1.91 -4.12 -3.65
CA HIS A 83 1.95 -3.29 -4.85
C HIS A 83 1.02 -3.82 -5.95
N CYS A 84 0.32 -2.91 -6.63
CA CYS A 84 -0.66 -3.15 -7.70
C CYS A 84 -1.93 -3.89 -7.28
N ALA A 85 -2.09 -4.32 -6.02
CA ALA A 85 -3.29 -5.02 -5.58
C ALA A 85 -4.54 -4.14 -5.63
N GLU A 86 -4.39 -2.82 -5.65
CA GLU A 86 -5.47 -1.85 -5.73
C GLU A 86 -6.03 -1.70 -7.15
N LEU A 87 -5.26 -2.03 -8.19
CA LEU A 87 -5.64 -1.74 -9.58
C LEU A 87 -6.99 -2.38 -9.98
N PRO A 88 -7.28 -3.66 -9.68
CA PRO A 88 -8.59 -4.23 -9.98
C PRO A 88 -9.76 -3.50 -9.30
N PHE A 89 -9.53 -2.88 -8.13
CA PHE A 89 -10.52 -2.09 -7.41
C PHE A 89 -10.71 -0.70 -8.04
N VAL A 90 -9.62 -0.08 -8.51
CA VAL A 90 -9.69 1.19 -9.27
C VAL A 90 -10.53 1.04 -10.52
N PHE A 91 -10.39 -0.07 -11.24
CA PHE A 91 -11.07 -0.32 -12.51
C PHE A 91 -12.42 -1.03 -12.39
N ASP A 92 -12.82 -1.42 -11.17
CA ASP A 92 -14.00 -2.28 -10.92
C ASP A 92 -13.98 -3.57 -11.76
N ARG A 93 -12.81 -4.23 -11.83
CA ARG A 93 -12.55 -5.44 -12.63
C ARG A 93 -12.19 -6.65 -11.78
N LEU A 94 -12.96 -6.87 -10.72
CA LEU A 94 -12.84 -8.08 -9.89
C LEU A 94 -13.35 -9.35 -10.59
N ASP A 95 -13.89 -9.24 -11.80
CA ASP A 95 -14.38 -10.36 -12.62
C ASP A 95 -13.26 -11.14 -13.32
N LEU A 96 -12.04 -10.58 -13.41
CA LEU A 96 -10.95 -11.16 -14.19
C LEU A 96 -10.39 -12.44 -13.53
N PRO A 97 -10.46 -13.62 -14.20
CA PRO A 97 -10.05 -14.89 -13.59
C PRO A 97 -8.59 -14.94 -13.16
N ASP A 98 -7.69 -14.29 -13.90
CA ASP A 98 -6.24 -14.29 -13.64
C ASP A 98 -5.85 -13.59 -12.33
N LEU A 99 -6.77 -12.83 -11.73
CA LEU A 99 -6.57 -12.23 -10.42
C LEU A 99 -6.63 -13.24 -9.28
N TYR A 100 -7.13 -14.46 -9.54
CA TYR A 100 -7.46 -15.45 -8.53
C TYR A 100 -6.63 -16.73 -8.62
N GLY A 101 -6.76 -17.58 -7.61
CA GLY A 101 -6.14 -18.90 -7.53
C GLY A 101 -4.70 -18.87 -7.01
N ALA A 102 -3.97 -19.98 -7.24
CA ALA A 102 -2.67 -20.22 -6.59
C ALA A 102 -1.57 -19.21 -6.95
N LYS A 103 -1.71 -18.52 -8.09
CA LYS A 103 -0.77 -17.48 -8.56
C LYS A 103 -1.41 -16.09 -8.61
N GLY A 104 -2.71 -15.99 -8.29
CA GLY A 104 -3.47 -14.74 -8.35
C GLY A 104 -3.20 -13.84 -7.16
N LEU A 105 -3.21 -12.52 -7.41
CA LEU A 105 -2.95 -11.51 -6.39
C LEU A 105 -4.08 -11.36 -5.37
N LEU A 106 -5.31 -11.77 -5.70
CA LEU A 106 -6.48 -11.62 -4.83
C LEU A 106 -6.80 -12.89 -4.01
N GLY A 107 -6.11 -13.99 -4.29
CA GLY A 107 -6.32 -15.28 -3.62
C GLY A 107 -7.47 -16.09 -4.24
N ALA A 108 -8.03 -17.05 -3.51
CA ALA A 108 -9.14 -17.86 -4.01
C ALA A 108 -10.49 -17.15 -3.85
N ASP A 109 -10.69 -16.46 -2.72
CA ASP A 109 -11.98 -15.84 -2.40
C ASP A 109 -12.02 -14.38 -2.84
N PRO A 110 -13.06 -13.95 -3.57
CA PRO A 110 -13.18 -12.57 -4.02
C PRO A 110 -13.27 -11.58 -2.85
N PRO A 111 -12.69 -10.38 -2.99
CA PRO A 111 -12.86 -9.31 -2.03
C PRO A 111 -14.28 -8.73 -2.08
N ASP A 112 -14.61 -7.84 -1.13
CA ASP A 112 -15.91 -7.17 -1.10
C ASP A 112 -16.08 -6.30 -2.37
N GLN A 113 -17.06 -6.62 -3.21
CA GLN A 113 -17.38 -5.84 -4.41
C GLN A 113 -17.67 -4.36 -4.09
N GLU A 114 -18.23 -4.09 -2.90
CA GLU A 114 -18.48 -2.73 -2.44
C GLU A 114 -17.20 -1.91 -2.26
N LEU A 115 -16.06 -2.55 -1.94
CA LEU A 115 -14.78 -1.86 -1.87
C LEU A 115 -14.33 -1.39 -3.25
N ALA A 116 -14.45 -2.25 -4.26
CA ALA A 116 -14.14 -1.90 -5.65
C ALA A 116 -15.05 -0.79 -6.15
N LYS A 117 -16.36 -0.92 -5.94
CA LYS A 117 -17.34 0.12 -6.31
C LYS A 117 -16.99 1.48 -5.69
N ARG A 118 -16.72 1.52 -4.38
CA ARG A 118 -16.35 2.77 -3.68
C ARG A 118 -15.06 3.38 -4.25
N MET A 119 -14.04 2.57 -4.50
CA MET A 119 -12.77 3.06 -5.02
C MET A 119 -12.91 3.54 -6.46
N HIS A 120 -13.64 2.79 -7.30
CA HIS A 120 -13.95 3.16 -8.66
C HIS A 120 -14.75 4.47 -8.73
N THR A 121 -15.80 4.62 -7.91
CA THR A 121 -16.58 5.88 -7.83
C THR A 121 -15.70 7.07 -7.47
N ALA A 122 -14.78 6.92 -6.51
CA ALA A 122 -13.87 8.00 -6.14
C ALA A 122 -12.93 8.39 -7.29
N TRP A 123 -12.37 7.40 -8.00
CA TRP A 123 -11.51 7.64 -9.16
C TRP A 123 -12.27 8.32 -10.30
N VAL A 124 -13.47 7.82 -10.65
CA VAL A 124 -14.34 8.44 -11.67
C VAL A 124 -14.69 9.88 -11.29
N GLY A 125 -15.11 10.12 -10.04
CA GLY A 125 -15.43 11.47 -9.56
C GLY A 125 -14.25 12.44 -9.71
N PHE A 126 -13.04 12.00 -9.38
CA PHE A 126 -11.85 12.82 -9.56
C PHE A 126 -11.56 13.14 -11.03
N VAL A 127 -11.60 12.14 -11.93
CA VAL A 127 -11.29 12.41 -13.35
C VAL A 127 -12.37 13.22 -14.06
N THR A 128 -13.64 13.13 -13.64
CA THR A 128 -14.74 13.88 -14.27
C THR A 128 -14.96 15.26 -13.67
N HIS A 129 -14.74 15.43 -12.36
CA HIS A 129 -15.12 16.65 -11.63
C HIS A 129 -13.99 17.25 -10.79
N GLY A 130 -12.84 16.58 -10.67
CA GLY A 130 -11.78 16.97 -9.74
C GLY A 130 -12.08 16.66 -8.27
N ASP A 131 -13.18 15.97 -7.95
CA ASP A 131 -13.61 15.65 -6.59
C ASP A 131 -13.84 14.14 -6.40
N PRO A 132 -13.02 13.45 -5.57
CA PRO A 132 -13.19 12.03 -5.28
C PRO A 132 -14.22 11.74 -4.18
N GLY A 133 -14.89 12.76 -3.62
CA GLY A 133 -15.91 12.64 -2.58
C GLY A 133 -15.41 12.87 -1.16
N TRP A 134 -14.28 13.57 -0.99
CA TRP A 134 -13.78 14.01 0.33
C TRP A 134 -12.97 15.32 0.23
N PRO A 135 -12.84 16.08 1.33
CA PRO A 135 -12.20 17.39 1.30
C PRO A 135 -10.74 17.39 0.80
N VAL A 136 -10.36 18.49 0.17
CA VAL A 136 -8.97 18.77 -0.21
C VAL A 136 -8.08 18.74 1.04
N GLY A 137 -6.93 18.10 0.94
CA GLY A 137 -5.95 17.97 2.02
C GLY A 137 -6.18 16.76 2.92
N GLU A 138 -7.35 16.12 2.84
CA GLU A 138 -7.64 14.89 3.59
C GLU A 138 -7.22 13.63 2.83
N SER A 139 -7.12 12.54 3.58
CA SER A 139 -6.82 11.21 3.03
C SER A 139 -7.90 10.20 3.42
N ARG A 140 -8.33 9.40 2.45
CA ARG A 140 -9.30 8.32 2.66
C ARG A 140 -8.60 6.97 2.74
N THR A 141 -9.00 6.10 3.66
CA THR A 141 -8.53 4.71 3.66
C THR A 141 -9.57 3.80 2.99
N PHE A 142 -9.11 3.02 2.01
CA PHE A 142 -9.85 1.94 1.38
C PHE A 142 -9.43 0.62 1.99
N ARG A 143 -10.29 0.06 2.82
CA ARG A 143 -10.09 -1.18 3.55
C ARG A 143 -11.43 -1.87 3.65
N THR A 144 -11.53 -3.13 3.24
CA THR A 144 -12.45 -4.11 3.85
C THR A 144 -12.03 -5.55 3.51
N ARG A 145 -11.79 -6.36 4.53
CA ARG A 145 -12.67 -7.53 4.67
C ARG A 145 -13.22 -7.40 6.08
N LYS A 146 -14.15 -6.44 6.14
CA LYS A 146 -14.63 -5.67 7.30
C LYS A 146 -13.55 -5.43 8.38
N ASP A 147 -12.59 -4.61 7.98
CA ASP A 147 -11.75 -3.72 8.80
C ASP A 147 -10.59 -4.26 9.66
N GLN A 148 -10.24 -5.55 9.52
CA GLN A 148 -9.00 -6.24 9.96
C GLN A 148 -8.02 -5.59 10.97
N ALA A 149 -7.91 -6.19 12.18
CA ALA A 149 -6.72 -6.81 12.83
C ALA A 149 -7.17 -7.69 14.06
N PRO A 150 -6.40 -8.65 14.65
CA PRO A 150 -4.95 -8.79 14.56
C PRO A 150 -4.37 -10.23 14.39
N GLY A 151 -3.07 -10.29 14.12
CA GLY A 151 -2.24 -11.45 14.42
C GLY A 151 -0.86 -11.40 13.75
N PRO A 152 0.25 -11.18 14.49
CA PRO A 152 1.49 -11.88 14.18
C PRO A 152 1.33 -13.36 14.57
N LEU A 153 2.01 -14.27 13.88
CA LEU A 153 2.42 -15.53 14.48
C LEU A 153 3.66 -15.26 15.33
#